data_AF-A0A7C4C0Z5-F1
#
_entry.id   AF-A0A7C4C0Z5-F1
#
_cell.length_a   1.000
_cell.length_b   1.000
_cell.length_c   1.000
_cell.angle_alpha   90.00
_cell.angle_beta   90.00
_cell.angle_gamma   90.00
#
_symmetry.space_group_name_H-M   'P 1'
#
loop_
_entity.id
_entity.type
_entity.pdbx_description
1 polymer ?
#
loop_
_entity_poly.entity_id
_entity_poly.type
_entity_poly.pdbx_seq_one_letter_code
_entity_poly.pdbx_strand_id
1 'polypeptide(L)'
;MFRNFNRSTVRVLIASNHALFRHGLMSLFKKKMGVKVEIVGEVTDFESANQILETQAVDLVIVDYDDDQLNREDFLTRFVGGGGQKRIILVSLSNPESAMLYDRRELPLAQFEAWFEGWQAAGDDSAATMAGAVRSKGKNQTRSNRMKHFVVAGFLVFVLTGLLILGAGQVRLLPIAASAQAQPIDQLFRLMFFAIAFLFSLIVVFMLYSIVVFRRRKGDESDARHVEGNTRLEVTWTTIPLIIVLGLSFLGARSLADVERADPKALEVNVIGMQWTWRFEYPRYGIVSNELVLPVNKQAILYLSSQDVIHSFWVPEFRVKQDLLPGGEEFVRTLRITPTEIGSYKVRCAELCGIRHAYMESPVVVVSQADFDVWVAQQTGEPTDPVERGRKWANQYGCLSCHSLDGTKLVGPTWLGLFGSQVKLADGRTVTADEAYIIESIRNPGAAIVEGYPNIMPANVGQDLSDERIQDIIAFLKTLR
;
A
#
# COMPACT_ATOMS: atom_id res chain seq x y z
N MET A 1 4.76 -55.07 12.21
CA MET A 1 3.45 -55.76 12.28
C MET A 1 3.47 -57.17 11.65
N PHE A 2 4.16 -57.40 10.52
CA PHE A 2 4.15 -58.69 9.81
C PHE A 2 5.43 -59.55 9.94
N ARG A 3 6.39 -59.17 10.79
CA ARG A 3 7.69 -59.86 10.94
C ARG A 3 7.62 -61.29 11.53
N ASN A 4 6.45 -61.74 12.01
CA ASN A 4 6.27 -63.04 12.67
C ASN A 4 5.28 -63.97 11.94
N PHE A 5 5.01 -63.76 10.65
CA PHE A 5 4.26 -64.73 9.85
C PHE A 5 5.24 -65.76 9.28
N ASN A 6 5.15 -66.99 9.76
CA ASN A 6 6.04 -68.08 9.37
C ASN A 6 5.68 -68.69 7.99
N ARG A 7 5.08 -67.89 7.09
CA ARG A 7 4.57 -68.30 5.77
C ARG A 7 4.91 -67.25 4.71
N SER A 8 5.20 -67.71 3.49
CA SER A 8 5.56 -66.85 2.34
C SER A 8 4.38 -66.06 1.75
N THR A 9 3.15 -66.42 2.12
CA THR A 9 1.90 -65.78 1.69
C THR A 9 1.03 -65.50 2.90
N VAL A 10 0.49 -64.28 3.02
CA VAL A 10 -0.43 -63.88 4.09
C VAL A 10 -1.84 -63.75 3.51
N ARG A 11 -2.79 -64.48 4.10
CA ARG A 11 -4.20 -64.52 3.67
C ARG A 11 -5.04 -63.50 4.43
N VAL A 12 -5.58 -62.51 3.72
CA VAL A 12 -6.27 -61.35 4.32
C VAL A 12 -7.76 -61.36 3.92
N LEU A 13 -8.63 -61.14 4.89
CA LEU A 13 -10.06 -60.84 4.69
C LEU A 13 -10.30 -59.35 5.01
N ILE A 14 -10.99 -58.64 4.11
CA ILE A 14 -11.36 -57.24 4.30
C ILE A 14 -12.89 -57.16 4.42
N ALA A 15 -13.36 -56.66 5.57
CA ALA A 15 -14.77 -56.40 5.83
C ALA A 15 -14.99 -54.88 5.86
N SER A 16 -15.58 -54.34 4.80
CA SER A 16 -15.92 -52.92 4.68
C SER A 16 -16.84 -52.72 3.48
N ASN A 17 -17.92 -51.96 3.65
CA ASN A 17 -18.79 -51.58 2.56
C ASN A 17 -18.16 -50.49 1.65
N HIS A 18 -17.07 -49.83 2.09
CA HIS A 18 -16.48 -48.69 1.39
C HIS A 18 -15.47 -49.08 0.28
N ALA A 19 -15.88 -49.00 -1.00
CA ALA A 19 -15.09 -49.45 -2.15
C ALA A 19 -13.70 -48.79 -2.30
N LEU A 20 -13.59 -47.48 -2.05
CA LEU A 20 -12.31 -46.76 -2.14
C LEU A 20 -11.32 -47.18 -1.05
N PHE A 21 -11.81 -47.57 0.13
CA PHE A 21 -10.97 -48.03 1.23
C PHE A 21 -10.34 -49.38 0.85
N ARG A 22 -11.16 -50.31 0.32
CA ARG A 22 -10.68 -51.60 -0.18
C ARG A 22 -9.60 -51.42 -1.25
N HIS A 23 -9.84 -50.59 -2.27
CA HIS A 23 -8.86 -50.31 -3.33
C HIS A 23 -7.57 -49.64 -2.83
N GLY A 24 -7.67 -48.68 -1.91
CA GLY A 24 -6.51 -48.02 -1.31
C GLY A 24 -5.61 -48.99 -0.54
N LEU A 25 -6.23 -49.87 0.25
CA LEU A 25 -5.54 -50.90 1.02
C LEU A 25 -4.83 -51.91 0.11
N MET A 26 -5.46 -52.31 -0.99
CA MET A 26 -4.86 -53.19 -2.01
C MET A 26 -3.60 -52.59 -2.65
N SER A 27 -3.65 -51.30 -3.01
CA SER A 27 -2.50 -50.58 -3.56
C SER A 27 -1.35 -50.55 -2.55
N LEU A 28 -1.68 -50.36 -1.26
CA LEU A 28 -0.72 -50.30 -0.18
C LEU A 28 -0.01 -51.65 0.06
N PHE A 29 -0.76 -52.76 0.03
CA PHE A 29 -0.18 -54.11 0.16
C PHE A 29 0.74 -54.47 -1.01
N LYS A 30 0.37 -54.11 -2.25
CA LYS A 30 1.22 -54.35 -3.43
C LYS A 30 2.52 -53.54 -3.40
N LYS A 31 2.50 -52.31 -2.86
CA LYS A 31 3.61 -51.36 -2.99
C LYS A 31 4.64 -51.42 -1.85
N LYS A 32 4.27 -51.87 -0.65
CA LYS A 32 5.12 -51.73 0.57
C LYS A 32 5.72 -53.00 1.15
N MET A 33 5.32 -54.20 0.75
CA MET A 33 5.41 -55.33 1.70
C MET A 33 6.27 -56.54 1.32
N GLY A 34 6.74 -56.74 0.09
CA GLY A 34 7.69 -57.83 -0.24
C GLY A 34 7.24 -59.26 0.09
N VAL A 35 6.00 -59.46 0.52
CA VAL A 35 5.34 -60.73 0.86
C VAL A 35 4.13 -60.88 -0.06
N LYS A 36 3.83 -62.09 -0.55
CA LYS A 36 2.62 -62.31 -1.36
C LYS A 36 1.40 -62.19 -0.46
N VAL A 37 0.49 -61.27 -0.78
CA VAL A 37 -0.78 -61.10 -0.06
C VAL A 37 -1.87 -61.71 -0.92
N GLU A 38 -2.61 -62.67 -0.38
CA GLU A 38 -3.76 -63.29 -1.02
C GLU A 38 -5.03 -62.81 -0.32
N ILE A 39 -5.92 -62.16 -1.06
CA ILE A 39 -7.20 -61.68 -0.52
C ILE A 39 -8.20 -62.83 -0.63
N VAL A 40 -8.66 -63.27 0.54
CA VAL A 40 -9.53 -64.43 0.68
C VAL A 40 -10.99 -64.08 0.41
N GLY A 41 -11.35 -62.81 0.60
CA GLY A 41 -12.65 -62.26 0.24
C GLY A 41 -12.77 -60.77 0.57
N GLU A 42 -13.74 -60.13 -0.07
CA GLU A 42 -14.26 -58.82 0.29
C GLU A 42 -15.71 -59.01 0.69
N VAL A 43 -16.06 -58.61 1.90
CA VAL A 43 -17.42 -58.80 2.42
C VAL A 43 -17.97 -57.47 2.89
N THR A 44 -19.24 -57.25 2.57
CA THR A 44 -20.00 -56.06 2.94
C THR A 44 -20.98 -56.33 4.08
N ASP A 45 -21.12 -57.60 4.47
CA ASP A 45 -22.02 -58.06 5.52
C ASP A 45 -21.35 -59.13 6.40
N PHE A 46 -21.92 -59.29 7.59
CA PHE A 46 -21.39 -60.14 8.66
C PHE A 46 -21.49 -61.64 8.37
N GLU A 47 -22.57 -62.08 7.72
CA GLU A 47 -22.85 -63.50 7.49
C GLU A 47 -21.84 -64.07 6.49
N SER A 48 -21.57 -63.32 5.42
CA SER A 48 -20.53 -63.62 4.43
C SER A 48 -19.12 -63.64 5.05
N ALA A 49 -18.84 -62.71 5.97
CA ALA A 49 -17.54 -62.67 6.68
C ALA A 49 -17.30 -63.96 7.48
N ASN A 50 -18.30 -64.41 8.23
CA ASN A 50 -18.20 -65.63 9.06
C ASN A 50 -18.09 -66.89 8.21
N GLN A 51 -18.86 -66.99 7.13
CA GLN A 51 -18.79 -68.15 6.23
C GLN A 51 -17.36 -68.33 5.69
N ILE A 52 -16.70 -67.25 5.26
CA ILE A 52 -15.31 -67.30 4.79
C ILE A 52 -14.36 -67.66 5.93
N LEU A 53 -14.61 -67.15 7.13
CA LEU A 53 -13.77 -67.39 8.30
C LEU A 53 -13.86 -68.81 8.85
N GLU A 54 -14.98 -69.51 8.65
CA GLU A 54 -15.18 -70.91 9.05
C GLU A 54 -14.69 -71.88 7.99
N THR A 55 -14.89 -71.55 6.71
CA THR A 55 -14.56 -72.44 5.59
C THR A 55 -13.13 -72.26 5.07
N GLN A 56 -12.50 -71.13 5.37
CA GLN A 56 -11.20 -70.78 4.83
C GLN A 56 -10.19 -70.31 5.89
N ALA A 57 -8.91 -70.65 5.69
CA ALA A 57 -7.84 -70.24 6.59
C ALA A 57 -7.48 -68.77 6.38
N VAL A 58 -7.84 -67.89 7.32
CA VAL A 58 -7.56 -66.45 7.27
C VAL A 58 -6.54 -66.08 8.34
N ASP A 59 -5.45 -65.43 7.92
CA ASP A 59 -4.34 -65.03 8.81
C ASP A 59 -4.55 -63.64 9.42
N LEU A 60 -5.23 -62.75 8.70
CA LEU A 60 -5.53 -61.37 9.11
C LEU A 60 -6.91 -60.93 8.66
N VAL A 61 -7.69 -60.34 9.56
CA VAL A 61 -8.96 -59.69 9.25
C VAL A 61 -8.84 -58.19 9.47
N ILE A 62 -9.20 -57.39 8.47
CA ILE A 62 -9.25 -55.94 8.56
C ILE A 62 -10.70 -55.51 8.45
N VAL A 63 -11.19 -54.83 9.47
CA VAL A 63 -12.58 -54.42 9.57
C VAL A 63 -12.62 -52.91 9.65
N ASP A 64 -13.45 -52.33 8.79
CA ASP A 64 -13.88 -50.96 8.91
C ASP A 64 -14.89 -50.86 10.05
N TYR A 65 -14.45 -50.23 11.13
CA TYR A 65 -15.16 -50.23 12.40
C TYR A 65 -16.21 -49.08 12.48
N ASP A 66 -16.23 -48.19 11.49
CA ASP A 66 -17.23 -47.12 11.37
C ASP A 66 -18.39 -47.51 10.42
N ASP A 67 -18.47 -48.77 10.00
CA ASP A 67 -19.49 -49.25 9.07
C ASP A 67 -20.79 -49.57 9.80
N ASP A 68 -21.83 -48.76 9.57
CA ASP A 68 -23.15 -48.88 10.20
C ASP A 68 -23.87 -50.21 9.89
N GLN A 69 -23.43 -50.96 8.86
CA GLN A 69 -23.99 -52.27 8.52
C GLN A 69 -23.31 -53.44 9.24
N LEU A 70 -22.19 -53.19 9.91
CA LEU A 70 -21.47 -54.16 10.72
C LEU A 70 -21.77 -53.89 12.20
N ASN A 71 -22.68 -54.68 12.80
CA ASN A 71 -22.96 -54.57 14.23
C ASN A 71 -21.71 -54.93 15.05
N ARG A 72 -21.07 -53.89 15.64
CA ARG A 72 -19.87 -53.97 16.48
C ARG A 72 -19.90 -55.10 17.50
N GLU A 73 -20.96 -55.11 18.31
CA GLU A 73 -20.99 -55.91 19.53
C GLU A 73 -21.18 -57.38 19.20
N ASP A 74 -22.03 -57.68 18.23
CA ASP A 74 -22.20 -59.02 17.68
C ASP A 74 -20.94 -59.52 16.95
N PHE A 75 -20.29 -58.63 16.20
CA PHE A 75 -19.02 -58.94 15.53
C PHE A 75 -17.96 -59.37 16.54
N LEU A 76 -17.71 -58.55 17.56
CA LEU A 76 -16.69 -58.85 18.57
C LEU A 76 -17.06 -60.08 19.42
N THR A 77 -18.33 -60.24 19.79
CA THR A 77 -18.77 -61.35 20.66
C THR A 77 -18.62 -62.72 19.98
N ARG A 78 -19.07 -62.86 18.72
CA ARG A 78 -19.00 -64.14 18.00
C ARG A 78 -17.62 -64.42 17.41
N PHE A 79 -16.96 -63.38 16.90
CA PHE A 79 -15.67 -63.53 16.23
C PHE A 79 -14.53 -63.73 17.22
N VAL A 80 -14.57 -63.07 18.39
CA VAL A 80 -13.57 -63.26 19.44
C VAL A 80 -13.89 -64.49 20.31
N GLY A 81 -15.14 -64.96 20.34
CA GLY A 81 -15.52 -66.22 20.98
C GLY A 81 -15.08 -67.50 20.27
N GLY A 82 -15.07 -67.55 18.93
CA GLY A 82 -14.77 -68.78 18.15
C GLY A 82 -13.32 -69.26 18.24
N GLY A 83 -13.05 -70.56 18.40
CA GLY A 83 -11.75 -71.12 18.83
C GLY A 83 -10.52 -71.04 17.90
N GLY A 84 -10.51 -70.23 16.84
CA GLY A 84 -9.39 -70.15 15.87
C GLY A 84 -8.31 -69.12 16.20
N GLN A 85 -7.02 -69.41 15.90
CA GLN A 85 -5.92 -68.43 16.02
C GLN A 85 -5.95 -67.42 14.86
N LYS A 86 -6.39 -66.18 15.12
CA LYS A 86 -6.52 -65.12 14.09
C LYS A 86 -6.00 -63.78 14.60
N ARG A 87 -5.49 -62.93 13.69
CA ARG A 87 -5.19 -61.51 13.96
C ARG A 87 -6.26 -60.62 13.36
N ILE A 88 -6.63 -59.57 14.08
CA ILE A 88 -7.68 -58.65 13.67
C ILE A 88 -7.10 -57.24 13.71
N ILE A 89 -7.52 -56.38 12.80
CA ILE A 89 -7.27 -54.93 12.85
C ILE A 89 -8.61 -54.24 12.65
N LEU A 90 -9.00 -53.41 13.60
CA LEU A 90 -10.15 -52.52 13.48
C LEU A 90 -9.59 -51.15 13.09
N VAL A 91 -10.11 -50.60 12.00
CA VAL A 91 -9.70 -49.29 11.48
C VAL A 91 -10.93 -48.39 11.45
N SER A 92 -10.79 -47.17 11.92
CA SER A 92 -11.79 -46.12 11.79
C SER A 92 -11.41 -45.20 10.63
N LEU A 93 -12.32 -44.97 9.69
CA LEU A 93 -12.15 -44.04 8.58
C LEU A 93 -12.42 -42.60 9.00
N SER A 94 -13.31 -42.40 9.97
CA SER A 94 -13.63 -41.10 10.57
C SER A 94 -12.52 -40.62 11.52
N ASN A 95 -11.74 -41.54 12.09
CA ASN A 95 -10.60 -41.23 12.94
C ASN A 95 -9.34 -42.06 12.55
N PRO A 96 -8.54 -41.61 11.57
CA PRO A 96 -7.41 -42.38 11.04
C PRO A 96 -6.26 -42.62 12.04
N GLU A 97 -6.28 -41.97 13.22
CA GLU A 97 -5.31 -42.21 14.30
C GLU A 97 -5.71 -43.36 15.26
N SER A 98 -6.91 -43.93 15.14
CA SER A 98 -7.44 -44.93 16.09
C SER A 98 -7.40 -46.38 15.61
N ALA A 99 -6.47 -46.75 14.73
CA ALA A 99 -6.31 -48.14 14.31
C ALA A 99 -5.89 -49.03 15.48
N MET A 100 -6.67 -50.06 15.78
CA MET A 100 -6.45 -50.99 16.88
C MET A 100 -6.08 -52.37 16.34
N LEU A 101 -5.06 -53.01 16.94
CA LEU A 101 -4.56 -54.33 16.56
C LEU A 101 -4.88 -55.34 17.66
N TYR A 102 -5.43 -56.49 17.26
CA TYR A 102 -5.75 -57.61 18.15
C TYR A 102 -4.94 -58.83 17.70
N ASP A 103 -4.15 -59.43 18.60
CA ASP A 103 -3.39 -60.67 18.35
C ASP A 103 -3.81 -61.74 19.37
N ARG A 104 -4.61 -62.71 18.93
CA ARG A 104 -5.16 -63.75 19.81
C ARG A 104 -4.11 -64.80 20.26
N ARG A 105 -2.87 -64.74 19.78
CA ARG A 105 -1.85 -65.73 20.15
C ARG A 105 -1.24 -65.52 21.54
N GLU A 106 -1.45 -64.35 22.15
CA GLU A 106 -0.74 -63.94 23.36
C GLU A 106 -1.65 -63.60 24.56
N LEU A 107 -2.99 -63.66 24.41
CA LEU A 107 -3.96 -63.27 25.44
C LEU A 107 -4.78 -64.48 25.96
N PRO A 108 -4.65 -64.85 27.26
CA PRO A 108 -5.47 -65.89 27.88
C PRO A 108 -6.96 -65.49 27.97
N LEU A 109 -7.87 -66.47 27.84
CA LEU A 109 -9.33 -66.26 27.81
C LEU A 109 -9.87 -65.48 29.04
N ALA A 110 -9.30 -65.73 30.22
CA ALA A 110 -9.69 -65.02 31.46
C ALA A 110 -9.27 -63.54 31.48
N GLN A 111 -8.17 -63.18 30.80
CA GLN A 111 -7.79 -61.77 30.61
C GLN A 111 -8.71 -61.07 29.60
N PHE A 112 -9.29 -61.83 28.67
CA PHE A 112 -10.24 -61.31 27.70
C PHE A 112 -11.60 -60.97 28.34
N GLU A 113 -12.15 -61.84 29.18
CA GLU A 113 -13.42 -61.58 29.88
C GLU A 113 -13.31 -60.37 30.82
N ALA A 114 -12.22 -60.29 31.59
CA ALA A 114 -11.96 -59.13 32.46
C ALA A 114 -11.73 -57.82 31.68
N TRP A 115 -11.12 -57.90 30.50
CA TRP A 115 -10.94 -56.75 29.62
C TRP A 115 -12.26 -56.32 28.96
N PHE A 116 -13.10 -57.27 28.55
CA PHE A 116 -14.38 -57.01 27.92
C PHE A 116 -15.38 -56.39 28.91
N GLU A 117 -15.42 -56.90 30.14
CA GLU A 117 -16.16 -56.27 31.24
C GLU A 117 -15.60 -54.88 31.58
N GLY A 118 -14.27 -54.73 31.59
CA GLY A 118 -13.62 -53.44 31.79
C GLY A 118 -13.93 -52.43 30.68
N TRP A 119 -14.08 -52.88 29.44
CA TRP A 119 -14.40 -52.04 28.29
C TRP A 119 -15.88 -51.63 28.27
N GLN A 120 -16.80 -52.54 28.64
CA GLN A 120 -18.22 -52.23 28.84
C GLN A 120 -18.44 -51.31 30.06
N ALA A 121 -17.65 -51.46 31.12
CA ALA A 121 -17.76 -50.65 32.33
C ALA A 121 -17.07 -49.27 32.22
N ALA A 122 -16.03 -49.13 31.39
CA ALA A 122 -15.16 -47.95 31.36
C ALA A 122 -15.38 -47.04 30.14
N GLY A 123 -16.61 -46.95 29.61
CA GLY A 123 -16.96 -46.14 28.43
C GLY A 123 -16.02 -44.96 28.16
N ASP A 124 -15.40 -44.94 26.98
CA ASP A 124 -14.49 -43.95 26.35
C ASP A 124 -13.28 -43.38 27.15
N ASP A 125 -13.27 -43.38 28.48
CA ASP A 125 -12.36 -42.53 29.26
C ASP A 125 -11.02 -43.18 29.66
N SER A 126 -10.91 -44.51 29.72
CA SER A 126 -9.65 -45.16 30.14
C SER A 126 -8.59 -45.22 29.01
N ALA A 127 -9.03 -45.27 27.75
CA ALA A 127 -8.17 -45.09 26.58
C ALA A 127 -7.58 -43.65 26.50
N ALA A 128 -8.31 -42.67 27.04
CA ALA A 128 -7.89 -41.27 27.07
C ALA A 128 -6.71 -41.00 28.01
N THR A 129 -6.53 -41.79 29.08
CA THR A 129 -5.46 -41.60 30.08
C THR A 129 -4.07 -42.03 29.59
N MET A 130 -3.94 -43.17 28.91
CA MET A 130 -2.66 -43.63 28.32
C MET A 130 -2.30 -42.84 27.06
N ALA A 131 -3.31 -42.49 26.24
CA ALA A 131 -3.14 -41.52 25.15
C ALA A 131 -2.75 -40.14 25.70
N GLY A 132 -3.29 -39.73 26.85
CA GLY A 132 -3.02 -38.45 27.52
C GLY A 132 -1.56 -38.23 27.92
N ALA A 133 -0.86 -39.27 28.40
CA ALA A 133 0.54 -39.18 28.81
C ALA A 133 1.51 -39.06 27.61
N VAL A 134 1.23 -39.75 26.49
CA VAL A 134 1.98 -39.62 25.23
C VAL A 134 1.63 -38.30 24.52
N ARG A 135 0.35 -37.89 24.59
CA ARG A 135 -0.21 -36.63 24.07
C ARG A 135 0.30 -35.41 24.82
N SER A 136 0.60 -35.49 26.13
CA SER A 136 1.16 -34.36 26.90
C SER A 136 2.63 -34.10 26.55
N LYS A 137 3.45 -35.15 26.42
CA LYS A 137 4.84 -35.01 25.96
C LYS A 137 4.93 -34.56 24.50
N GLY A 138 4.11 -35.13 23.60
CA GLY A 138 4.05 -34.75 22.18
C GLY A 138 3.45 -33.35 21.93
N LYS A 139 2.38 -32.96 22.64
CA LYS A 139 1.82 -31.59 22.59
C LYS A 139 2.78 -30.57 23.18
N ASN A 140 3.49 -30.87 24.27
CA ASN A 140 4.45 -29.93 24.85
C ASN A 140 5.66 -29.72 23.93
N GLN A 141 6.14 -30.75 23.24
CA GLN A 141 7.26 -30.64 22.29
C GLN A 141 6.86 -29.90 21.00
N THR A 142 5.69 -30.20 20.43
CA THR A 142 5.17 -29.51 19.23
C THR A 142 4.73 -28.08 19.51
N ARG A 143 4.13 -27.80 20.68
CA ARG A 143 3.79 -26.43 21.12
C ARG A 143 5.05 -25.62 21.41
N SER A 144 6.09 -26.22 22.00
CA SER A 144 7.39 -25.60 22.22
C SER A 144 8.06 -25.21 20.89
N ASN A 145 8.12 -26.10 19.90
CA ASN A 145 8.68 -25.76 18.59
C ASN A 145 7.84 -24.71 17.85
N ARG A 146 6.51 -24.78 17.90
CA ARG A 146 5.63 -23.78 17.30
C ARG A 146 5.83 -22.40 17.94
N MET A 147 5.96 -22.33 19.27
CA MET A 147 6.25 -21.09 19.99
C MET A 147 7.59 -20.47 19.58
N LYS A 148 8.64 -21.29 19.41
CA LYS A 148 9.97 -20.82 18.97
C LYS A 148 9.91 -20.14 17.60
N HIS A 149 9.18 -20.69 16.65
CA HIS A 149 9.03 -20.08 15.31
C HIS A 149 8.33 -18.72 15.37
N PHE A 150 7.26 -18.58 16.15
CA PHE A 150 6.57 -17.30 16.33
C PHE A 150 7.43 -16.25 17.05
N VAL A 151 8.20 -16.68 18.06
CA VAL A 151 9.15 -15.79 18.75
C VAL A 151 10.24 -15.30 17.81
N VAL A 152 10.80 -16.18 16.98
CA VAL A 152 11.81 -15.79 15.98
C VAL A 152 11.23 -14.85 14.94
N ALA A 153 10.05 -15.14 14.39
CA ALA A 153 9.40 -14.26 13.43
C ALA A 153 9.08 -12.88 14.05
N GLY A 154 8.55 -12.84 15.28
CA GLY A 154 8.30 -11.60 16.00
C GLY A 154 9.58 -10.79 16.25
N PHE A 155 10.67 -11.45 16.64
CA PHE A 155 11.98 -10.80 16.79
C PHE A 155 12.48 -10.23 15.45
N LEU A 156 12.37 -10.98 14.36
CA LEU A 156 12.76 -10.50 13.02
C LEU A 156 11.92 -9.30 12.56
N VAL A 157 10.61 -9.28 12.85
CA VAL A 157 9.74 -8.12 12.59
C VAL A 157 10.25 -6.90 13.34
N PHE A 158 10.55 -7.05 14.63
CA PHE A 158 11.06 -5.95 15.46
C PHE A 158 12.41 -5.43 14.95
N VAL A 159 13.35 -6.34 14.64
CA VAL A 159 14.67 -5.98 14.10
C VAL A 159 14.54 -5.27 12.76
N LEU A 160 13.76 -5.79 11.82
CA LEU A 160 13.56 -5.17 10.51
C LEU A 160 12.89 -3.80 10.64
N THR A 161 11.87 -3.68 11.49
CA THR A 161 11.21 -2.40 11.77
C THR A 161 12.21 -1.37 12.31
N GLY A 162 13.03 -1.76 13.30
CA GLY A 162 14.07 -0.91 13.87
C GLY A 162 15.11 -0.47 12.84
N LEU A 163 15.56 -1.40 11.97
CA LEU A 163 16.50 -1.08 10.90
C LEU A 163 15.93 -0.11 9.87
N LEU A 164 14.66 -0.28 9.46
CA LEU A 164 13.99 0.64 8.54
C LEU A 164 13.86 2.05 9.13
N ILE A 165 13.50 2.14 10.41
CA ILE A 165 13.42 3.41 11.14
C ILE A 165 14.79 4.08 11.25
N LEU A 166 15.81 3.34 11.66
CA LEU A 166 17.17 3.86 11.79
C LEU A 166 17.71 4.34 10.44
N GLY A 167 17.51 3.53 9.38
CA GLY A 167 17.91 3.86 8.03
C GLY A 167 17.20 5.11 7.50
N ALA A 168 15.88 5.20 7.69
CA ALA A 168 15.12 6.38 7.31
C ALA A 168 15.57 7.64 8.06
N GLY A 169 15.95 7.51 9.34
CA GLY A 169 16.50 8.62 10.13
C GLY A 169 17.85 9.14 9.61
N GLN A 170 18.60 8.35 8.84
CA GLN A 170 19.82 8.82 8.17
C GLN A 170 19.54 9.59 6.89
N VAL A 171 18.35 9.42 6.29
CA VAL A 171 17.95 10.09 5.07
C VAL A 171 17.19 11.36 5.44
N ARG A 172 17.63 12.52 4.95
CA ARG A 172 16.87 13.78 5.06
C ARG A 172 15.69 13.75 4.09
N LEU A 173 14.68 12.92 4.39
CA LEU A 173 13.51 12.70 3.54
C LEU A 173 12.70 13.97 3.30
N LEU A 174 12.61 14.82 4.31
CA LEU A 174 11.90 16.09 4.25
C LEU A 174 12.91 17.24 4.37
N PRO A 175 12.70 18.36 3.66
CA PRO A 175 13.51 19.55 3.87
C PRO A 175 13.22 20.14 5.26
N ILE A 176 13.92 21.20 5.64
CA ILE A 176 13.69 21.86 6.93
C ILE A 176 12.21 22.25 7.09
N ALA A 177 11.70 22.19 8.32
CA ALA A 177 10.36 22.65 8.65
C ALA A 177 10.43 24.16 8.90
N ALA A 178 9.95 24.96 7.95
CA ALA A 178 10.06 26.43 7.98
C ALA A 178 8.71 27.14 8.16
N SER A 179 7.67 26.42 8.59
CA SER A 179 6.36 27.00 8.92
C SER A 179 5.75 26.37 10.19
N ALA A 180 4.82 27.08 10.81
CA ALA A 180 4.03 26.55 11.91
C ALA A 180 3.19 25.34 11.47
N GLN A 181 2.71 25.35 10.22
CA GLN A 181 1.94 24.26 9.61
C GLN A 181 2.78 22.98 9.43
N ALA A 182 4.10 23.12 9.22
CA ALA A 182 4.98 21.97 9.02
C ALA A 182 5.10 21.08 10.26
N GLN A 183 4.98 21.63 11.47
CA GLN A 183 5.13 20.87 12.72
C GLN A 183 4.09 19.75 12.90
N PRO A 184 2.76 20.02 12.88
CA PRO A 184 1.76 18.96 13.00
C PRO A 184 1.81 17.96 11.84
N ILE A 185 2.12 18.43 10.62
CA ILE A 185 2.25 17.57 9.44
C ILE A 185 3.43 16.60 9.60
N ASP A 186 4.61 17.08 10.02
CA ASP A 186 5.78 16.24 10.22
C ASP A 186 5.58 15.24 11.37
N GLN A 187 4.82 15.60 12.41
CA GLN A 187 4.43 14.67 13.49
C GLN A 187 3.55 13.53 12.97
N LEU A 188 2.51 13.86 12.19
CA LEU A 188 1.63 12.86 11.60
C LEU A 188 2.39 11.98 10.59
N PHE A 189 3.25 12.58 9.77
CA PHE A 189 4.12 11.86 8.84
C PHE A 189 5.03 10.86 9.57
N ARG A 190 5.69 11.27 10.66
CA ARG A 190 6.52 10.35 11.49
C ARG A 190 5.68 9.20 12.05
N LEU A 191 4.49 9.48 12.59
CA LEU A 191 3.58 8.45 13.10
C LEU A 191 3.21 7.44 12.00
N MET A 192 2.81 7.93 10.83
CA MET A 192 2.45 7.08 9.69
C MET A 192 3.64 6.27 9.20
N PHE A 193 4.83 6.87 9.14
CA PHE A 193 6.05 6.18 8.73
C PHE A 193 6.37 5.01 9.68
N PHE A 194 6.28 5.21 10.99
CA PHE A 194 6.46 4.14 11.98
C PHE A 194 5.44 3.00 11.79
N ALA A 195 4.17 3.34 11.61
CA ALA A 195 3.11 2.35 11.39
C ALA A 195 3.36 1.54 10.10
N ILE A 196 3.70 2.21 8.99
CA ILE A 196 3.98 1.55 7.70
C ILE A 196 5.24 0.69 7.78
N ALA A 197 6.32 1.16 8.42
CA ALA A 197 7.54 0.37 8.60
C ALA A 197 7.28 -0.92 9.39
N PHE A 198 6.45 -0.84 10.44
CA PHE A 198 6.02 -2.01 11.20
C PHE A 198 5.16 -2.97 10.36
N LEU A 199 4.13 -2.47 9.68
CA LEU A 199 3.24 -3.30 8.84
C LEU A 199 3.99 -3.95 7.67
N PHE A 200 4.88 -3.20 7.02
CA PHE A 200 5.76 -3.73 5.99
C PHE A 200 6.62 -4.87 6.54
N SER A 201 7.26 -4.67 7.70
CA SER A 201 8.07 -5.70 8.34
C SER A 201 7.24 -6.93 8.71
N LEU A 202 6.04 -6.73 9.24
CA LEU A 202 5.09 -7.80 9.55
C LEU A 202 4.78 -8.64 8.31
N ILE A 203 4.40 -8.02 7.20
CA ILE A 203 4.03 -8.74 5.97
C ILE A 203 5.27 -9.44 5.39
N VAL A 204 6.39 -8.73 5.23
CA VAL A 204 7.59 -9.26 4.57
C VAL A 204 8.21 -10.40 5.36
N VAL A 205 8.33 -10.28 6.69
CA VAL A 205 8.92 -11.35 7.51
C VAL A 205 8.05 -12.60 7.46
N PHE A 206 6.73 -12.48 7.59
CA PHE A 206 5.84 -13.65 7.52
C PHE A 206 5.78 -14.26 6.12
N MET A 207 5.87 -13.45 5.06
CA MET A 207 5.99 -13.92 3.68
C MET A 207 7.29 -14.71 3.47
N LEU A 208 8.45 -14.13 3.86
CA LEU A 208 9.75 -14.81 3.75
C LEU A 208 9.81 -16.06 4.64
N TYR A 209 9.28 -15.98 5.85
CA TYR A 209 9.12 -17.14 6.74
C TYR A 209 8.34 -18.24 6.03
N SER A 210 7.23 -17.91 5.36
CA SER A 210 6.41 -18.89 4.67
C SER A 210 7.14 -19.55 3.49
N ILE A 211 7.86 -18.75 2.70
CA ILE A 211 8.69 -19.23 1.59
C ILE A 211 9.80 -20.19 2.07
N VAL A 212 10.41 -19.93 3.23
CA VAL A 212 11.51 -20.74 3.74
C VAL A 212 11.01 -21.98 4.47
N VAL A 213 10.01 -21.84 5.34
CA VAL A 213 9.55 -22.90 6.25
C VAL A 213 8.57 -23.86 5.58
N PHE A 214 7.67 -23.35 4.73
CA PHE A 214 6.70 -24.18 4.01
C PHE A 214 7.17 -24.58 2.62
N ARG A 215 8.46 -24.43 2.31
CA ARG A 215 9.05 -24.92 1.07
C ARG A 215 8.94 -26.45 0.99
N ARG A 216 8.36 -26.96 -0.10
CA ARG A 216 8.34 -28.40 -0.41
C ARG A 216 9.76 -28.96 -0.44
N ARG A 217 10.00 -30.03 0.32
CA ARG A 217 11.29 -30.73 0.37
C ARG A 217 11.43 -31.69 -0.81
N LYS A 218 12.66 -31.98 -1.22
CA LYS A 218 12.94 -32.91 -2.33
C LYS A 218 12.39 -34.30 -2.00
N GLY A 219 11.50 -34.82 -2.84
CA GLY A 219 10.87 -36.14 -2.69
C GLY A 219 9.68 -36.19 -1.73
N ASP A 220 9.23 -35.04 -1.22
CA ASP A 220 7.98 -34.94 -0.47
C ASP A 220 6.80 -34.83 -1.46
N GLU A 221 5.94 -35.86 -1.48
CA GLU A 221 4.70 -35.93 -2.27
C GLU A 221 3.46 -35.88 -1.37
N SER A 222 3.62 -35.53 -0.09
CA SER A 222 2.49 -35.42 0.84
C SER A 222 1.72 -34.11 0.64
N ASP A 223 0.40 -34.17 0.81
CA ASP A 223 -0.43 -32.98 0.79
C ASP A 223 -0.30 -32.21 2.12
N ALA A 224 -0.34 -30.88 2.01
CA ALA A 224 -0.45 -30.03 3.19
C ALA A 224 -1.82 -30.20 3.85
N ARG A 225 -1.92 -29.83 5.13
CA ARG A 225 -3.21 -29.79 5.82
C ARG A 225 -4.18 -28.85 5.09
N HIS A 226 -5.35 -29.34 4.71
CA HIS A 226 -6.43 -28.52 4.17
C HIS A 226 -6.97 -27.58 5.26
N VAL A 227 -6.67 -26.29 5.14
CA VAL A 227 -7.12 -25.24 6.07
C VAL A 227 -7.76 -24.13 5.23
N GLU A 228 -9.06 -23.92 5.42
CA GLU A 228 -9.82 -22.96 4.62
C GLU A 228 -9.96 -21.58 5.27
N GLY A 229 -9.85 -21.47 6.60
CA GLY A 229 -9.99 -20.18 7.26
C GLY A 229 -9.94 -20.21 8.78
N ASN A 230 -10.11 -19.03 9.37
CA ASN A 230 -10.22 -18.84 10.80
C ASN A 230 -10.99 -17.54 11.07
N THR A 231 -12.30 -17.66 11.29
CA THR A 231 -13.19 -16.51 11.51
C THR A 231 -12.73 -15.60 12.65
N ARG A 232 -12.12 -16.15 13.71
CA ARG A 232 -11.59 -15.32 14.81
C ARG A 232 -10.43 -14.45 14.35
N LEU A 233 -9.52 -15.02 13.55
CA LEU A 233 -8.40 -14.28 12.97
C LEU A 233 -8.91 -13.24 11.96
N GLU A 234 -9.91 -13.61 11.17
CA GLU A 234 -10.55 -12.72 10.19
C GLU A 234 -11.20 -11.50 10.84
N VAL A 235 -11.99 -11.72 11.89
CA VAL A 235 -12.57 -10.61 12.67
C VAL A 235 -11.45 -9.77 13.30
N THR A 236 -10.42 -10.40 13.87
CA THR A 236 -9.32 -9.69 14.53
C THR A 236 -8.56 -8.77 13.57
N TRP A 237 -8.16 -9.28 12.39
CA TRP A 237 -7.43 -8.48 11.40
C TRP A 237 -8.30 -7.48 10.64
N THR A 238 -9.62 -7.52 10.83
CA THR A 238 -10.55 -6.56 10.22
C THR A 238 -10.86 -5.44 11.20
N THR A 239 -11.18 -5.79 12.44
CA THR A 239 -11.53 -4.84 13.49
C THR A 239 -10.34 -3.99 13.92
N ILE A 240 -9.13 -4.56 14.05
CA ILE A 240 -7.96 -3.80 14.48
C ILE A 240 -7.60 -2.69 13.46
N PRO A 241 -7.43 -2.96 12.15
CA PRO A 241 -7.16 -1.91 11.18
C PRO A 241 -8.29 -0.89 11.09
N LEU A 242 -9.56 -1.30 11.20
CA LEU A 242 -10.68 -0.36 11.23
C LEU A 242 -10.55 0.65 12.37
N ILE A 243 -10.28 0.19 13.59
CA ILE A 243 -10.09 1.08 14.76
C ILE A 243 -8.88 2.00 14.54
N ILE A 244 -7.77 1.48 14.02
CA ILE A 244 -6.56 2.27 13.74
C ILE A 244 -6.86 3.36 12.71
N VAL A 245 -7.53 3.04 11.61
CA VAL A 245 -7.87 4.01 10.55
C VAL A 245 -8.83 5.08 11.09
N LEU A 246 -9.82 4.71 11.92
CA LEU A 246 -10.70 5.69 12.57
C LEU A 246 -9.92 6.64 13.49
N GLY A 247 -8.98 6.10 14.29
CA GLY A 247 -8.10 6.92 15.14
C GLY A 247 -7.21 7.87 14.34
N LEU A 248 -6.58 7.37 13.27
CA LEU A 248 -5.75 8.19 12.37
C LEU A 248 -6.57 9.25 11.64
N SER A 249 -7.80 8.94 11.22
CA SER A 249 -8.73 9.88 10.61
C SER A 249 -9.07 11.04 11.57
N PHE A 250 -9.34 10.74 12.84
CA PHE A 250 -9.57 11.75 13.86
C PHE A 250 -8.34 12.65 14.08
N LEU A 251 -7.14 12.07 14.19
CA LEU A 251 -5.89 12.84 14.32
C LEU A 251 -5.63 13.71 13.09
N GLY A 252 -5.89 13.18 11.89
CA GLY A 252 -5.77 13.91 10.63
C GLY A 252 -6.73 15.10 10.56
N ALA A 253 -8.01 14.90 10.93
CA ALA A 253 -9.00 15.97 10.97
C ALA A 253 -8.62 17.09 11.95
N ARG A 254 -8.10 16.74 13.13
CA ARG A 254 -7.57 17.72 14.09
C ARG A 254 -6.37 18.48 13.52
N SER A 255 -5.41 17.77 12.92
CA SER A 255 -4.24 18.38 12.28
C SER A 255 -4.64 19.35 11.17
N LEU A 256 -5.64 18.99 10.36
CA LEU A 256 -6.17 19.86 9.31
C LEU A 256 -6.77 21.15 9.90
N ALA A 257 -7.60 21.02 10.94
CA ALA A 257 -8.18 22.17 11.64
C ALA A 257 -7.12 23.10 12.25
N ASP A 258 -6.01 22.54 12.75
CA ASP A 258 -4.89 23.32 13.28
C ASP A 258 -4.13 24.07 12.18
N VAL A 259 -3.92 23.43 11.03
CA VAL A 259 -3.24 24.01 9.86
C VAL A 259 -4.07 25.11 9.18
N GLU A 260 -5.39 24.96 9.15
CA GLU A 260 -6.32 25.89 8.51
C GLU A 260 -6.75 27.07 9.40
N ARG A 261 -6.30 27.11 10.66
CA ARG A 261 -6.67 28.16 11.61
C ARG A 261 -6.24 29.55 11.11
N ALA A 262 -7.23 30.43 10.92
CA ALA A 262 -7.01 31.81 10.49
C ALA A 262 -6.60 32.72 11.66
N ASP A 263 -5.62 33.57 11.42
CA ASP A 263 -5.29 34.73 12.26
C ASP A 263 -6.01 35.97 11.69
N PRO A 264 -6.84 36.67 12.48
CA PRO A 264 -7.52 37.89 12.03
C PRO A 264 -6.56 39.05 11.67
N LYS A 265 -5.27 38.96 12.01
CA LYS A 265 -4.24 39.96 11.70
C LYS A 265 -3.25 39.48 10.63
N ALA A 266 -3.62 38.46 9.86
CA ALA A 266 -2.78 37.92 8.81
C ALA A 266 -2.44 38.96 7.74
N LEU A 267 -1.25 38.83 7.15
CA LEU A 267 -0.87 39.53 5.93
C LEU A 267 -1.66 38.94 4.75
N GLU A 268 -2.38 39.76 4.02
CA GLU A 268 -3.12 39.34 2.83
C GLU A 268 -2.25 39.49 1.58
N VAL A 269 -2.17 38.44 0.77
CA VAL A 269 -1.46 38.44 -0.51
C VAL A 269 -2.31 37.71 -1.55
N ASN A 270 -2.58 38.36 -2.68
CA ASN A 270 -3.16 37.67 -3.83
C ASN A 270 -2.02 36.97 -4.60
N VAL A 271 -2.22 35.70 -4.91
CA VAL A 271 -1.27 34.87 -5.64
C VAL A 271 -1.94 34.43 -6.93
N ILE A 272 -1.40 34.90 -8.04
CA ILE A 272 -1.92 34.64 -9.37
C ILE A 272 -0.95 33.70 -10.10
N GLY A 273 -1.45 32.54 -10.51
CA GLY A 273 -0.74 31.59 -11.37
C GLY A 273 -0.99 31.89 -12.85
N MET A 274 0.07 31.92 -13.64
CA MET A 274 0.04 32.06 -15.11
C MET A 274 1.10 31.14 -15.71
N GLN A 275 0.90 30.65 -16.92
CA GLN A 275 1.93 29.92 -17.67
C GLN A 275 3.09 30.88 -18.02
N TRP A 276 4.30 30.73 -17.45
CA TRP A 276 4.73 29.87 -16.34
C TRP A 276 5.46 30.70 -15.29
N THR A 277 4.75 31.65 -14.68
CA THR A 277 5.23 32.55 -13.64
C THR A 277 4.19 32.76 -12.54
N TRP A 278 4.65 33.30 -11.42
CA TRP A 278 3.81 33.73 -10.32
C TRP A 278 3.77 35.25 -10.26
N ARG A 279 2.60 35.81 -9.92
CA ARG A 279 2.43 37.22 -9.56
C ARG A 279 1.87 37.32 -8.16
N PHE A 280 2.49 38.15 -7.34
CA PHE A 280 2.15 38.38 -5.95
C PHE A 280 1.69 39.82 -5.79
N GLU A 281 0.47 40.02 -5.34
CA GLU A 281 -0.10 41.34 -5.12
C GLU A 281 -0.35 41.51 -3.61
N TYR A 282 0.06 42.64 -3.06
CA TYR A 282 -0.14 43.01 -1.66
C TYR A 282 -1.12 44.18 -1.62
N PRO A 283 -2.44 43.93 -1.56
CA PRO A 283 -3.45 44.96 -1.81
C PRO A 283 -3.34 46.14 -0.86
N ARG A 284 -3.03 45.86 0.42
CA ARG A 284 -2.85 46.89 1.47
C ARG A 284 -1.73 47.89 1.14
N TYR A 285 -0.73 47.48 0.37
CA TYR A 285 0.43 48.31 0.03
C TYR A 285 0.43 48.77 -1.43
N GLY A 286 -0.49 48.27 -2.26
CA GLY A 286 -0.50 48.54 -3.70
C GLY A 286 0.72 47.96 -4.44
N ILE A 287 1.35 46.92 -3.90
CA ILE A 287 2.57 46.31 -4.47
C ILE A 287 2.19 45.14 -5.36
N VAL A 288 2.80 45.07 -6.54
CA VAL A 288 2.82 43.89 -7.42
C VAL A 288 4.27 43.40 -7.52
N SER A 289 4.51 42.11 -7.37
CA SER A 289 5.83 41.51 -7.30
C SER A 289 5.89 40.13 -7.96
N ASN A 290 7.07 39.73 -8.42
CA ASN A 290 7.37 38.37 -8.89
C ASN A 290 8.11 37.53 -7.84
N GLU A 291 8.36 38.12 -6.67
CA GLU A 291 8.87 37.44 -5.48
C GLU A 291 7.87 37.58 -4.33
N LEU A 292 7.69 36.50 -3.58
CA LEU A 292 6.87 36.51 -2.38
C LEU A 292 7.77 36.83 -1.19
N VAL A 293 7.58 37.96 -0.54
CA VAL A 293 8.32 38.37 0.66
C VAL A 293 7.37 38.27 1.85
N LEU A 294 7.78 37.51 2.87
CA LEU A 294 6.98 37.24 4.06
C LEU A 294 7.75 37.61 5.33
N PRO A 295 7.12 38.30 6.29
CA PRO A 295 7.71 38.47 7.61
C PRO A 295 7.64 37.18 8.42
N VAL A 296 8.74 36.80 9.07
CA VAL A 296 8.80 35.64 9.99
C VAL A 296 7.83 35.80 11.16
N ASN A 297 7.27 34.69 11.63
CA ASN A 297 6.32 34.57 12.75
C ASN A 297 5.02 35.35 12.59
N LYS A 298 4.67 35.77 11.37
CA LYS A 298 3.40 36.40 11.05
C LYS A 298 2.67 35.58 10.02
N GLN A 299 1.40 35.26 10.29
CA GLN A 299 0.60 34.51 9.33
C GLN A 299 0.37 35.35 8.07
N ALA A 300 0.52 34.72 6.91
CA ALA A 300 0.03 35.22 5.64
C ALA A 300 -1.15 34.35 5.19
N ILE A 301 -2.22 35.00 4.73
CA ILE A 301 -3.30 34.37 3.99
C ILE A 301 -3.11 34.69 2.52
N LEU A 302 -2.90 33.65 1.75
CA LEU A 302 -2.75 33.71 0.31
C LEU A 302 -4.11 33.49 -0.32
N TYR A 303 -4.55 34.41 -1.18
CA TYR A 303 -5.74 34.28 -2.03
C TYR A 303 -5.29 33.84 -3.41
N LEU A 304 -5.63 32.61 -3.78
CA LEU A 304 -5.04 31.90 -4.90
C LEU A 304 -6.00 31.83 -6.08
N SER A 305 -5.59 32.34 -7.24
CA SER A 305 -6.34 32.29 -8.50
C SER A 305 -5.43 31.99 -9.69
N SER A 306 -6.02 31.52 -10.79
CA SER A 306 -5.31 31.32 -12.05
C SER A 306 -5.89 32.17 -13.17
N GLN A 307 -5.04 32.68 -14.06
CA GLN A 307 -5.47 33.37 -15.28
C GLN A 307 -5.73 32.43 -16.46
N ASP A 308 -5.21 31.21 -16.42
CA ASP A 308 -5.23 30.30 -17.57
C ASP A 308 -5.67 28.86 -17.19
N VAL A 309 -4.75 28.01 -16.76
CA VAL A 309 -4.96 26.60 -16.43
C VAL A 309 -4.82 26.37 -14.93
N ILE A 310 -5.07 25.17 -14.46
CA ILE A 310 -4.85 24.85 -13.04
C ILE A 310 -3.34 24.89 -12.74
N HIS A 311 -2.98 25.52 -11.64
CA HIS A 311 -1.64 25.49 -11.05
C HIS A 311 -1.73 25.01 -9.59
N SER A 312 -0.60 24.77 -8.93
CA SER A 312 -0.59 24.50 -7.48
C SER A 312 0.58 25.18 -6.81
N PHE A 313 0.29 26.06 -5.85
CA PHE A 313 1.30 26.79 -5.09
C PHE A 313 1.91 25.84 -4.07
N TRP A 314 3.22 25.60 -4.16
CA TRP A 314 3.91 24.75 -3.20
C TRP A 314 5.31 25.25 -2.84
N VAL A 315 5.52 25.48 -1.55
CA VAL A 315 6.84 25.66 -0.95
C VAL A 315 7.10 24.43 -0.05
N PRO A 316 7.97 23.49 -0.44
CA PRO A 316 8.15 22.22 0.27
C PRO A 316 8.43 22.37 1.77
N GLU A 317 9.23 23.37 2.15
CA GLU A 317 9.62 23.69 3.52
C GLU A 317 8.43 24.10 4.40
N PHE A 318 7.34 24.57 3.80
CA PHE A 318 6.11 24.97 4.50
C PHE A 318 5.08 23.85 4.62
N ARG A 319 5.29 22.70 3.97
CA ARG A 319 4.44 21.48 4.00
C ARG A 319 3.01 21.62 3.49
N VAL A 320 2.59 22.79 3.08
CA VAL A 320 1.25 23.05 2.57
C VAL A 320 1.31 23.39 1.09
N LYS A 321 0.29 22.94 0.36
CA LYS A 321 0.08 23.29 -1.04
C LYS A 321 -1.39 23.60 -1.25
N GLN A 322 -1.69 24.44 -2.23
CA GLN A 322 -3.07 24.71 -2.62
C GLN A 322 -3.14 24.98 -4.12
N ASP A 323 -4.14 24.38 -4.75
CA ASP A 323 -4.37 24.52 -6.18
C ASP A 323 -5.01 25.88 -6.48
N LEU A 324 -4.59 26.49 -7.58
CA LEU A 324 -5.10 27.73 -8.14
C LEU A 324 -5.98 27.36 -9.32
N LEU A 325 -7.24 27.77 -9.25
CA LEU A 325 -8.25 27.40 -10.24
C LEU A 325 -8.58 28.62 -11.12
N PRO A 326 -8.75 28.43 -12.44
CA PRO A 326 -9.32 29.47 -13.31
C PRO A 326 -10.83 29.59 -13.07
N GLY A 327 -11.41 30.76 -13.40
CA GLY A 327 -12.87 30.95 -13.37
C GLY A 327 -13.39 32.11 -12.52
N GLY A 328 -12.53 33.02 -12.06
CA GLY A 328 -12.95 34.23 -11.32
C GLY A 328 -13.09 34.02 -9.80
N GLU A 329 -13.77 34.95 -9.13
CA GLU A 329 -13.77 35.07 -7.66
C GLU A 329 -14.30 33.83 -6.93
N GLU A 330 -15.29 33.13 -7.47
CA GLU A 330 -15.86 31.90 -6.87
C GLU A 330 -14.85 30.74 -6.76
N PHE A 331 -13.82 30.78 -7.60
CA PHE A 331 -12.76 29.78 -7.68
C PHE A 331 -11.52 30.17 -6.90
N VAL A 332 -11.49 31.35 -6.28
CA VAL A 332 -10.41 31.75 -5.38
C VAL A 332 -10.33 30.77 -4.22
N ARG A 333 -9.12 30.27 -3.96
CA ARG A 333 -8.82 29.40 -2.83
C ARG A 333 -7.94 30.13 -1.83
N THR A 334 -7.90 29.63 -0.59
CA THR A 334 -7.07 30.24 0.44
C THR A 334 -6.01 29.25 0.91
N LEU A 335 -4.80 29.75 1.16
CA LEU A 335 -3.74 28.99 1.81
C LEU A 335 -3.15 29.83 2.94
N ARG A 336 -2.96 29.22 4.09
CA ARG A 336 -2.43 29.89 5.28
C ARG A 336 -1.03 29.39 5.56
N ILE A 337 -0.10 30.32 5.71
CA ILE A 337 1.30 30.02 5.98
C ILE A 337 1.76 30.94 7.11
N THR A 338 2.44 30.37 8.09
CA THR A 338 3.13 31.15 9.13
C THR A 338 4.59 30.74 9.11
N PRO A 339 5.45 31.47 8.38
CA PRO A 339 6.86 31.10 8.26
C PRO A 339 7.55 31.27 9.61
N THR A 340 8.39 30.31 9.99
CA THR A 340 9.08 30.28 11.30
C THR A 340 10.59 30.45 11.18
N GLU A 341 11.14 30.33 9.97
CA GLU A 341 12.57 30.40 9.71
C GLU A 341 12.83 31.49 8.65
N ILE A 342 13.75 32.42 8.96
CA ILE A 342 14.24 33.42 8.00
C ILE A 342 15.09 32.71 6.95
N GLY A 343 14.91 33.05 5.68
CA GLY A 343 15.68 32.43 4.61
C GLY A 343 15.10 32.66 3.22
N SER A 344 15.82 32.14 2.23
CA SER A 344 15.40 32.15 0.83
C SER A 344 14.91 30.76 0.45
N TYR A 345 13.65 30.70 0.04
CA TYR A 345 12.94 29.55 -0.45
C TYR A 345 12.48 29.81 -1.89
N LYS A 346 11.76 28.86 -2.46
CA LYS A 346 11.09 29.05 -3.75
C LYS A 346 9.74 28.38 -3.77
N VAL A 347 8.78 29.05 -4.37
CA VAL A 347 7.53 28.40 -4.80
C VAL A 347 7.82 27.60 -6.05
N ARG A 348 7.18 26.44 -6.14
CA ARG A 348 7.15 25.58 -7.32
C ARG A 348 5.71 25.32 -7.69
N CYS A 349 5.43 25.18 -8.99
CA CYS A 349 4.16 24.63 -9.42
C CYS A 349 4.10 23.12 -9.14
N ALA A 350 3.03 22.68 -8.49
CA ALA A 350 2.79 21.27 -8.16
C ALA A 350 1.56 20.66 -8.87
N GLU A 351 1.05 21.32 -9.92
CA GLU A 351 0.02 20.80 -10.82
C GLU A 351 0.48 20.95 -12.27
N LEU A 352 0.32 19.91 -13.10
CA LEU A 352 0.87 19.91 -14.45
C LEU A 352 0.20 20.99 -15.30
N CYS A 353 0.92 22.09 -15.54
CA CYS A 353 0.36 23.29 -16.18
C CYS A 353 0.96 23.58 -17.56
N GLY A 354 1.54 22.58 -18.24
CA GLY A 354 2.03 22.72 -19.62
C GLY A 354 3.56 22.58 -19.78
N ILE A 355 4.08 22.98 -20.94
CA ILE A 355 5.44 22.63 -21.39
C ILE A 355 6.57 23.15 -20.49
N ARG A 356 6.38 24.29 -19.79
CA ARG A 356 7.36 24.79 -18.82
C ARG A 356 6.97 24.59 -17.36
N HIS A 357 6.06 23.65 -17.07
CA HIS A 357 5.64 23.32 -15.70
C HIS A 357 6.82 23.15 -14.72
N ALA A 358 7.85 22.37 -15.11
CA ALA A 358 9.02 22.11 -14.26
C ALA A 358 9.89 23.35 -13.96
N TYR A 359 9.69 24.45 -14.69
CA TYR A 359 10.45 25.70 -14.56
C TYR A 359 9.61 26.83 -13.94
N MET A 360 8.35 26.54 -13.58
CA MET A 360 7.45 27.52 -12.98
C MET A 360 7.77 27.72 -11.50
N GLU A 361 8.85 28.45 -11.26
CA GLU A 361 9.38 28.75 -9.94
C GLU A 361 9.48 30.27 -9.71
N SER A 362 9.36 30.71 -8.46
CA SER A 362 9.64 32.10 -8.08
C SER A 362 10.21 32.19 -6.67
N PRO A 363 11.03 33.22 -6.36
CA PRO A 363 11.61 33.38 -5.03
C PRO A 363 10.53 33.58 -3.96
N VAL A 364 10.74 32.95 -2.81
CA VAL A 364 9.97 33.18 -1.59
C VAL A 364 10.97 33.55 -0.49
N VAL A 365 10.97 34.79 -0.04
CA VAL A 365 11.94 35.30 0.93
C VAL A 365 11.25 35.55 2.26
N VAL A 366 11.70 34.87 3.30
CA VAL A 366 11.25 35.12 4.67
C VAL A 366 12.25 36.04 5.34
N VAL A 367 11.78 37.18 5.84
CA VAL A 367 12.62 38.25 6.41
C VAL A 367 12.13 38.67 7.79
N SER A 368 12.89 39.52 8.48
CA SER A 368 12.40 40.15 9.71
C SER A 368 11.26 41.14 9.41
N GLN A 369 10.44 41.49 10.41
CA GLN A 369 9.39 42.50 10.21
C GLN A 369 9.99 43.86 9.77
N ALA A 370 11.15 44.25 10.32
CA ALA A 370 11.82 45.49 9.94
C ALA A 370 12.27 45.48 8.47
N ASP A 371 12.85 44.37 8.01
CA ASP A 371 13.29 44.23 6.61
C ASP A 371 12.10 44.16 5.65
N PHE A 372 10.98 43.55 6.07
CA PHE A 372 9.73 43.58 5.32
C PHE A 372 9.22 45.01 5.14
N ASP A 373 9.24 45.82 6.21
CA ASP A 373 8.80 47.22 6.15
C ASP A 373 9.71 48.07 5.25
N VAL A 374 11.03 47.80 5.25
CA VAL A 374 11.99 48.40 4.31
C VAL A 374 11.68 48.00 2.87
N TRP A 375 11.43 46.71 2.60
CA TRP A 375 11.08 46.23 1.27
C TRP A 375 9.78 46.88 0.76
N VAL A 376 8.75 47.00 1.61
CA VAL A 376 7.50 47.69 1.26
C VAL A 376 7.78 49.13 0.83
N ALA A 377 8.57 49.87 1.60
CA ALA A 377 8.91 51.26 1.28
C ALA A 377 9.68 51.40 -0.05
N GLN A 378 10.51 50.43 -0.40
CA GLN A 378 11.25 50.41 -1.67
C GLN A 378 10.34 50.11 -2.86
N GLN A 379 9.38 49.20 -2.72
CA GLN A 379 8.50 48.80 -3.82
C GLN A 379 7.48 49.88 -4.21
N THR A 380 7.12 50.77 -3.28
CA THR A 380 6.17 51.86 -3.53
C THR A 380 6.75 53.01 -4.37
N GLY A 381 8.06 52.99 -4.69
CA GLY A 381 8.67 53.93 -5.63
C GLY A 381 8.46 53.47 -7.07
N GLU A 382 7.66 54.18 -7.86
CA GLU A 382 7.55 53.92 -9.31
C GLU A 382 8.68 54.64 -10.08
N PRO A 383 9.37 53.94 -11.01
CA PRO A 383 10.31 54.59 -11.90
C PRO A 383 9.64 55.70 -12.73
N THR A 384 10.29 56.86 -12.84
CA THR A 384 9.79 57.96 -13.67
C THR A 384 10.03 57.71 -15.17
N ASP A 385 11.02 56.87 -15.52
CA ASP A 385 11.34 56.52 -16.90
C ASP A 385 10.34 55.47 -17.46
N PRO A 386 9.64 55.77 -18.58
CA PRO A 386 8.78 54.80 -19.27
C PRO A 386 9.47 53.48 -19.64
N VAL A 387 10.77 53.50 -19.98
CA VAL A 387 11.51 52.29 -20.35
C VAL A 387 11.68 51.37 -19.13
N GLU A 388 12.05 51.93 -17.98
CA GLU A 388 12.18 51.18 -16.73
C GLU A 388 10.83 50.63 -16.27
N ARG A 389 9.76 51.43 -16.36
CA ARG A 389 8.39 50.96 -16.11
C ARG A 389 7.99 49.84 -17.07
N GLY A 390 8.30 49.97 -18.35
CA GLY A 390 8.01 48.95 -19.36
C GLY A 390 8.67 47.62 -19.07
N ARG A 391 9.95 47.64 -18.69
CA ARG A 391 10.67 46.45 -18.22
C ARG A 391 10.03 45.86 -16.96
N LYS A 392 9.62 46.71 -16.00
CA LYS A 392 8.94 46.29 -14.78
C LYS A 392 7.62 45.58 -15.10
N TRP A 393 6.77 46.15 -15.95
CA TRP A 393 5.48 45.55 -16.34
C TRP A 393 5.68 44.27 -17.15
N ALA A 394 6.60 44.24 -18.11
CA ALA A 394 6.91 43.04 -18.88
C ALA A 394 7.34 41.86 -17.98
N ASN A 395 8.07 42.16 -16.89
CA ASN A 395 8.41 41.16 -15.89
C ASN A 395 7.18 40.78 -15.06
N GLN A 396 6.48 41.75 -14.46
CA GLN A 396 5.37 41.52 -13.52
C GLN A 396 4.16 40.80 -14.11
N TYR A 397 3.90 41.02 -15.40
CA TYR A 397 2.82 40.37 -16.15
C TYR A 397 3.28 39.11 -16.89
N GLY A 398 4.50 38.64 -16.63
CA GLY A 398 4.98 37.34 -17.10
C GLY A 398 5.40 37.27 -18.57
N CYS A 399 5.41 38.39 -19.30
CA CYS A 399 5.79 38.42 -20.72
C CYS A 399 7.17 37.77 -20.95
N LEU A 400 8.13 38.04 -20.06
CA LEU A 400 9.50 37.55 -20.15
C LEU A 400 9.66 36.04 -19.87
N SER A 401 8.60 35.38 -19.38
CA SER A 401 8.58 33.91 -19.24
C SER A 401 8.40 33.21 -20.58
N CYS A 402 7.85 33.93 -21.57
CA CYS A 402 7.55 33.41 -22.90
C CYS A 402 8.38 34.06 -23.99
N HIS A 403 8.77 35.33 -23.80
CA HIS A 403 9.53 36.12 -24.76
C HIS A 403 10.93 36.41 -24.24
N SER A 404 11.95 36.04 -25.01
CA SER A 404 13.35 36.28 -24.65
C SER A 404 13.81 37.69 -25.04
N LEU A 405 14.83 38.18 -24.34
CA LEU A 405 15.47 39.47 -24.63
C LEU A 405 16.80 39.30 -25.38
N ASP A 406 17.27 38.07 -25.55
CA ASP A 406 18.61 37.71 -26.03
C ASP A 406 18.60 36.85 -27.31
N GLY A 407 17.42 36.63 -27.90
CA GLY A 407 17.28 35.78 -29.09
C GLY A 407 17.09 34.30 -28.77
N THR A 408 17.19 33.86 -27.52
CA THR A 408 16.95 32.46 -27.13
C THR A 408 15.53 32.04 -27.54
N LYS A 409 15.39 30.91 -28.24
CA LYS A 409 14.08 30.40 -28.62
C LYS A 409 13.35 29.89 -27.37
N LEU A 410 12.29 30.60 -26.99
CA LEU A 410 11.35 30.20 -25.94
C LEU A 410 10.03 29.74 -26.58
N VAL A 411 8.96 29.79 -25.80
CA VAL A 411 7.61 29.43 -26.28
C VAL A 411 6.97 30.51 -27.14
N GLY A 412 7.40 31.77 -27.00
CA GLY A 412 7.02 32.90 -27.83
C GLY A 412 8.24 33.47 -28.58
N PRO A 413 8.01 34.33 -29.59
CA PRO A 413 9.08 34.98 -30.34
C PRO A 413 9.95 35.87 -29.45
N THR A 414 11.24 35.98 -29.77
CA THR A 414 12.17 36.91 -29.10
C THR A 414 11.74 38.36 -29.30
N TRP A 415 11.97 39.19 -28.30
CA TRP A 415 11.84 40.64 -28.38
C TRP A 415 13.10 41.34 -28.90
N LEU A 416 14.24 40.65 -28.91
CA LEU A 416 15.49 41.18 -29.47
C LEU A 416 15.31 41.53 -30.95
N GLY A 417 15.48 42.80 -31.29
CA GLY A 417 15.36 43.32 -32.66
C GLY A 417 13.94 43.26 -33.23
N LEU A 418 12.92 43.02 -32.40
CA LEU A 418 11.54 42.82 -32.88
C LEU A 418 10.94 44.11 -33.43
N PHE A 419 11.05 45.23 -32.70
CA PHE A 419 10.36 46.46 -33.07
C PHE A 419 10.83 47.00 -34.42
N GLY A 420 9.89 47.17 -35.37
CA GLY A 420 10.15 47.61 -36.74
C GLY A 420 10.64 46.53 -37.69
N SER A 421 10.81 45.28 -37.23
CA SER A 421 11.17 44.14 -38.09
C SER A 421 9.97 43.63 -38.91
N GLN A 422 10.27 42.87 -39.97
CA GLN A 422 9.24 42.16 -40.73
C GLN A 422 8.97 40.79 -40.12
N VAL A 423 7.73 40.56 -39.70
CA VAL A 423 7.28 39.33 -39.04
C VAL A 423 6.39 38.55 -40.00
N LYS A 424 6.79 37.31 -40.29
CA LYS A 424 5.98 36.37 -41.06
C LYS A 424 5.01 35.64 -40.12
N LEU A 425 3.73 35.63 -40.47
CA LEU A 425 2.66 35.03 -39.70
C LEU A 425 2.36 33.60 -40.19
N ALA A 426 1.75 32.80 -39.32
CA ALA A 426 1.36 31.42 -39.61
C ALA A 426 0.33 31.29 -40.76
N ASP A 427 -0.42 32.35 -41.05
CA ASP A 427 -1.38 32.42 -42.17
C ASP A 427 -0.76 32.87 -43.51
N GLY A 428 0.57 33.05 -43.54
CA GLY A 428 1.32 33.45 -44.72
C GLY A 428 1.44 34.97 -44.94
N ARG A 429 0.73 35.79 -44.16
CA ARG A 429 0.91 37.26 -44.20
C ARG A 429 2.28 37.65 -43.64
N THR A 430 2.77 38.81 -44.08
CA THR A 430 3.93 39.47 -43.47
C THR A 430 3.49 40.83 -42.97
N VAL A 431 3.80 41.16 -41.72
CA VAL A 431 3.45 42.41 -41.06
C VAL A 431 4.70 43.07 -40.50
N THR A 432 4.69 44.40 -40.42
CA THR A 432 5.70 45.14 -39.67
C THR A 432 5.38 45.04 -38.19
N ALA A 433 6.36 44.70 -37.35
CA ALA A 433 6.22 44.72 -35.89
C ALA A 433 6.25 46.15 -35.35
N ASP A 434 5.25 46.94 -35.72
CA ASP A 434 5.04 48.30 -35.23
C ASP A 434 4.20 48.34 -33.95
N GLU A 435 3.89 49.54 -33.49
CA GLU A 435 3.13 49.77 -32.27
C GLU A 435 1.72 49.18 -32.33
N ALA A 436 1.04 49.29 -33.47
CA ALA A 436 -0.30 48.75 -33.66
C ALA A 436 -0.28 47.22 -33.60
N TYR A 437 0.71 46.59 -34.23
CA TYR A 437 0.91 45.14 -34.15
C TYR A 437 1.14 44.65 -32.73
N ILE A 438 1.97 45.35 -31.95
CA ILE A 438 2.26 44.96 -30.56
C ILE A 438 1.03 45.14 -29.66
N ILE A 439 0.31 46.26 -29.79
CA ILE A 439 -0.93 46.48 -29.04
C ILE A 439 -1.95 45.38 -29.35
N GLU A 440 -2.15 45.06 -30.63
CA GLU A 440 -3.07 43.99 -31.06
C GLU A 440 -2.61 42.62 -30.54
N SER A 441 -1.30 42.35 -30.53
CA SER A 441 -0.75 41.09 -29.99
C SER A 441 -0.93 40.96 -28.47
N ILE A 442 -0.99 42.06 -27.72
CA ILE A 442 -1.24 42.04 -26.27
C ILE A 442 -2.75 41.97 -25.98
N ARG A 443 -3.56 42.75 -26.70
CA ARG A 443 -5.00 42.83 -26.50
C ARG A 443 -5.72 41.59 -27.05
N ASN A 444 -5.26 41.07 -28.19
CA ASN A 444 -5.81 39.94 -28.93
C ASN A 444 -4.71 38.95 -29.38
N PRO A 445 -4.03 38.23 -28.45
CA PRO A 445 -2.87 37.39 -28.77
C PRO A 445 -3.07 36.33 -29.87
N GLY A 446 -4.31 35.88 -30.08
CA GLY A 446 -4.67 34.91 -31.11
C GLY A 446 -4.79 35.47 -32.53
N ALA A 447 -4.76 36.80 -32.72
CA ALA A 447 -5.09 37.44 -33.99
C ALA A 447 -3.97 37.38 -35.04
N ALA A 448 -2.71 37.37 -34.61
CA ALA A 448 -1.55 37.44 -35.49
C ALA A 448 -0.38 36.57 -34.99
N ILE A 449 -0.51 35.26 -35.14
CA ILE A 449 0.47 34.28 -34.68
C ILE A 449 1.71 34.27 -35.59
N VAL A 450 2.89 34.42 -35.00
CA VAL A 450 4.18 34.33 -35.71
C VAL A 450 4.43 32.92 -36.21
N GLU A 451 4.91 32.79 -37.45
CA GLU A 451 5.22 31.49 -38.06
C GLU A 451 6.19 30.68 -37.18
N GLY A 452 5.86 29.41 -36.96
CA GLY A 452 6.68 28.49 -36.16
C GLY A 452 6.47 28.56 -34.64
N TYR A 453 5.51 29.38 -34.16
CA TYR A 453 5.10 29.43 -32.75
C TYR A 453 3.65 28.96 -32.55
N PRO A 454 3.33 28.30 -31.43
CA PRO A 454 1.97 27.86 -31.14
C PRO A 454 1.11 29.01 -30.57
N ASN A 455 -0.22 28.93 -30.74
CA ASN A 455 -1.16 29.88 -30.14
C ASN A 455 -1.39 29.55 -28.66
N ILE A 456 -0.49 30.02 -27.79
CA ILE A 456 -0.51 29.72 -26.33
C ILE A 456 -0.43 30.96 -25.45
N MET A 457 -0.27 32.15 -26.02
CA MET A 457 -0.27 33.39 -25.23
C MET A 457 -1.66 33.57 -24.60
N PRO A 458 -1.76 33.80 -23.27
CA PRO A 458 -3.06 33.85 -22.58
C PRO A 458 -3.99 34.90 -23.18
N ALA A 459 -5.21 34.49 -23.54
CA ALA A 459 -6.16 35.36 -24.24
C ALA A 459 -6.59 36.59 -23.42
N ASN A 460 -6.46 36.54 -22.10
CA ASN A 460 -6.80 37.59 -21.15
C ASN A 460 -5.59 38.42 -20.67
N VAL A 461 -4.37 38.19 -21.17
CA VAL A 461 -3.17 38.90 -20.70
C VAL A 461 -3.29 40.42 -20.81
N GLY A 462 -3.99 40.91 -21.83
CA GLY A 462 -4.26 42.33 -22.01
C GLY A 462 -5.27 42.91 -21.02
N GLN A 463 -6.14 42.12 -20.39
CA GLN A 463 -7.23 42.65 -19.56
C GLN A 463 -6.73 43.40 -18.32
N ASP A 464 -5.61 42.95 -17.74
CA ASP A 464 -5.03 43.54 -16.53
C ASP A 464 -4.06 44.72 -16.82
N LEU A 465 -3.86 45.06 -18.09
CA LEU A 465 -2.93 46.10 -18.53
C LEU A 465 -3.68 47.37 -18.98
N SER A 466 -3.39 48.51 -18.36
CA SER A 466 -3.85 49.81 -18.85
C SER A 466 -3.12 50.19 -20.14
N ASP A 467 -3.69 51.12 -20.92
CA ASP A 467 -3.05 51.61 -22.14
C ASP A 467 -1.67 52.21 -21.87
N GLU A 468 -1.52 52.94 -20.75
CA GLU A 468 -0.24 53.47 -20.30
C GLU A 468 0.80 52.37 -20.05
N ARG A 469 0.41 51.26 -19.38
CA ARG A 469 1.32 50.13 -19.13
C ARG A 469 1.75 49.46 -20.42
N ILE A 470 0.85 49.33 -21.39
CA ILE A 470 1.19 48.79 -22.71
C ILE A 470 2.18 49.72 -23.42
N GLN A 471 1.96 51.03 -23.35
CA GLN A 471 2.87 52.01 -23.93
C GLN A 471 4.26 51.98 -23.31
N ASP A 472 4.35 51.86 -21.98
CA ASP A 472 5.62 51.65 -21.27
C ASP A 472 6.31 50.36 -21.78
N ILE A 473 5.59 49.23 -21.91
CA ILE A 473 6.15 47.97 -22.45
C ILE A 473 6.69 48.17 -23.87
N ILE A 474 5.97 48.92 -24.71
CA ILE A 474 6.41 49.23 -26.07
C ILE A 474 7.66 50.12 -26.06
N ALA A 475 7.73 51.11 -25.15
CA ALA A 475 8.91 51.93 -24.96
C ALA A 475 10.13 51.07 -24.61
N PHE A 476 9.96 50.07 -23.73
CA PHE A 476 11.01 49.10 -23.43
C PHE A 476 11.38 48.23 -24.64
N LEU A 477 10.40 47.70 -25.37
CA LEU A 477 10.62 46.92 -26.60
C LEU A 477 11.45 47.67 -27.65
N LYS A 478 11.20 48.97 -27.83
CA LYS A 478 11.95 49.85 -28.76
C LYS A 478 13.45 49.93 -28.43
N THR A 479 13.87 49.61 -27.21
CA THR A 479 15.28 49.61 -26.79
C THR A 479 16.04 48.33 -27.14
N LEU A 480 15.33 47.24 -27.45
CA LEU A 480 15.89 45.91 -27.70
C LEU A 480 16.22 45.77 -29.19
N ARG A 481 17.43 46.19 -29.59
CA ARG A 481 17.89 46.16 -30.99
C ARG A 481 18.79 44.98 -31.31
#